data_AF-A0A7C2EK28-F1
#
_entry.id   AF-A0A7C2EK28-F1
#
_cell.length_a   1.000
_cell.length_b   1.000
_cell.length_c   1.000
_cell.angle_alpha   90.00
_cell.angle_beta   90.00
_cell.angle_gamma   90.00
#
_symmetry.space_group_name_H-M   'P 1'
#
loop_
_entity.id
_entity.type
_entity.pdbx_description
1 polymer ?
#
loop_
_entity_poly.entity_id
_entity_poly.type
_entity_poly.pdbx_seq_one_letter_code
_entity_poly.pdbx_strand_id
1 'polypeptide(L)'
;MRTTIDLPDDLYRALKTRAAMHGVTMRDLVRRLIEQGLRQPGAGQPPRGARREAPPVIIPPRGIPIPAVPRSELHKMEEQEDVERHGRSARR
;
A
#
# COMPACT_ATOMS: atom_id res chain seq x y z
N MET A 1 23.28 20.37 14.68
CA MET A 1 23.63 21.79 14.47
C MET A 1 22.36 22.64 14.61
N ARG A 2 22.47 23.88 15.12
CA ARG A 2 21.38 24.86 15.10
C ARG A 2 21.60 25.77 13.90
N THR A 3 20.60 25.86 13.04
CA THR A 3 20.64 26.65 11.80
C THR A 3 19.44 27.57 11.79
N THR A 4 19.65 28.83 11.40
CA THR A 4 18.58 29.80 11.14
C THR A 4 18.32 29.81 9.64
N ILE A 5 17.07 29.69 9.24
CA ILE A 5 16.64 29.71 7.84
C ILE A 5 15.50 30.72 7.68
N ASP A 6 15.53 31.50 6.61
CA ASP A 6 14.43 32.38 6.26
C ASP A 6 13.33 31.58 5.55
N LEU A 7 12.08 31.76 6.00
CA LEU A 7 10.91 31.08 5.47
C LEU A 7 9.83 32.13 5.18
N PRO A 8 9.14 32.05 4.03
CA PRO A 8 7.95 32.86 3.79
C PRO A 8 6.90 32.66 4.90
N ASP A 9 6.19 33.72 5.29
CA ASP A 9 5.22 33.67 6.40
C ASP A 9 4.15 32.59 6.17
N ASP A 10 3.65 32.47 4.93
CA ASP A 10 2.66 31.46 4.55
C ASP A 10 3.19 30.04 4.75
N LEU A 11 4.45 29.79 4.41
CA LEU A 11 5.08 28.49 4.59
C LEU A 11 5.27 28.18 6.07
N TYR A 12 5.68 29.17 6.86
CA TYR A 12 5.81 29.03 8.30
C TYR A 12 4.47 28.70 8.97
N ARG A 13 3.38 29.35 8.57
CA ARG A 13 2.02 29.05 9.03
C ARG A 13 1.59 27.64 8.66
N ALA A 14 1.81 27.24 7.40
CA ALA A 14 1.48 25.89 6.94
C ALA A 14 2.23 24.81 7.72
N LEU A 15 3.52 25.03 8.00
CA LEU A 15 4.33 24.12 8.83
C LEU A 15 3.79 24.04 10.27
N LYS A 16 3.35 25.17 10.86
CA LYS A 16 2.76 25.19 12.22
C LYS A 16 1.49 24.36 12.27
N THR A 17 0.58 24.60 11.33
CA THR A 17 -0.68 23.86 11.24
C THR A 17 -0.42 22.37 11.09
N ARG A 18 0.49 21.99 10.18
CA ARG A 18 0.84 20.59 9.94
C ARG A 18 1.47 19.94 11.18
N ALA A 19 2.33 20.64 11.91
CA ALA A 19 2.92 20.14 13.14
C ALA A 19 1.85 19.87 14.21
N ALA A 20 0.91 20.80 14.38
CA ALA A 20 -0.22 20.66 15.30
C ALA A 20 -1.13 19.49 14.92
N MET A 21 -1.51 19.37 13.64
CA MET A 21 -2.36 18.28 13.15
C MET A 21 -1.75 16.89 13.37
N HIS A 22 -0.44 16.77 13.27
CA HIS A 22 0.27 15.49 13.47
C HIS A 22 0.73 15.27 14.91
N GLY A 23 0.45 16.20 15.84
CA GLY A 23 0.87 16.10 17.23
C GLY A 23 2.39 16.05 17.42
N VAL A 24 3.17 16.65 16.51
CA VAL A 24 4.64 16.67 16.56
C VAL A 24 5.17 18.08 16.72
N THR A 25 6.41 18.21 17.19
CA THR A 25 7.05 19.53 17.24
C THR A 25 7.38 20.02 15.82
N MET A 26 7.36 21.34 15.63
CA MET A 26 7.80 21.98 14.38
C MET A 26 9.22 21.53 13.98
N ARG A 27 10.12 21.41 14.97
CA ARG A 27 11.50 20.99 14.76
C ARG A 27 11.57 19.57 14.18
N ASP A 28 10.78 18.65 14.72
CA ASP A 28 10.73 17.27 14.24
C ASP A 28 10.13 17.16 12.85
N LEU A 29 9.07 17.93 12.58
CA LEU A 29 8.47 18.00 11.26
C LEU A 29 9.49 18.49 10.22
N VAL A 30 10.16 19.61 10.48
CA VAL A 30 11.15 20.19 9.56
C VAL A 30 12.31 19.22 9.33
N ARG A 31 12.82 18.58 10.39
CA ARG A 31 13.86 17.53 10.26
C ARG A 31 13.43 16.42 9.31
N ARG A 32 12.23 15.85 9.51
CA ARG A 32 11.71 14.76 8.67
C ARG A 32 11.55 15.19 7.22
N LEU A 33 11.03 16.39 6.98
CA LEU A 33 10.87 16.92 5.63
C LEU A 33 12.21 17.11 4.91
N ILE A 34 13.23 17.60 5.61
CA ILE A 34 14.59 17.73 5.06
C ILE A 34 15.17 16.35 4.74
N GLU A 35 15.07 15.39 5.66
CA GLU A 35 15.54 14.01 5.43
C GLU A 35 14.84 13.35 4.25
N GLN A 36 13.52 13.55 4.12
CA GLN A 36 12.73 13.06 2.99
C GLN A 36 13.16 13.72 1.68
N GLY A 37 13.33 15.05 1.67
CA GLY A 37 13.77 15.79 0.50
C GLY A 37 15.17 15.38 0.02
N LEU A 38 16.09 15.07 0.94
CA LEU A 38 17.43 14.56 0.61
C LEU A 38 17.42 13.11 0.10
N ARG A 39 16.44 12.30 0.50
CA ARG A 39 16.26 10.91 0.01
C ARG A 39 15.52 10.85 -1.31
N GLN A 40 14.72 11.87 -1.63
CA GLN A 40 13.94 11.89 -2.86
C GLN A 40 14.90 12.09 -4.04
N PRO A 41 14.90 11.18 -5.05
CA PRO A 41 15.62 11.45 -6.29
C PRO A 41 15.08 12.77 -6.86
N GLY A 42 15.99 13.67 -7.25
CA GLY A 42 15.61 15.02 -7.70
C GLY A 42 14.57 14.99 -8.81
N ALA A 43 13.77 16.05 -8.93
CA ALA A 43 12.59 16.13 -9.81
C ALA A 43 12.82 15.89 -11.32
N GLY A 44 14.05 15.58 -11.75
CA GLY A 44 14.41 15.16 -13.10
C GLY A 44 15.04 13.77 -13.21
N GLN A 45 15.16 13.02 -12.11
CA GLN A 45 15.63 11.64 -12.16
C GLN A 45 14.43 10.71 -12.34
N PRO A 46 14.38 9.90 -13.42
CA PRO A 46 13.37 8.86 -13.51
C PRO A 46 13.46 7.99 -12.25
N PRO A 47 12.33 7.58 -11.66
CA PRO A 47 12.34 6.75 -10.46
C PRO A 47 13.22 5.52 -10.73
N ARG A 48 14.38 5.45 -10.05
CA ARG A 48 15.27 4.29 -10.12
C ARG A 48 14.50 3.11 -9.56
N GLY A 49 13.96 2.27 -10.44
CA GLY A 49 13.35 0.98 -10.06
C GLY A 49 11.85 0.86 -10.22
N ALA A 50 11.11 1.86 -10.71
CA ALA A 50 9.75 1.59 -11.20
C ALA A 50 9.87 0.95 -12.59
N ARG A 51 10.30 -0.32 -12.65
CA ARG A 51 9.95 -1.17 -13.80
C ARG A 51 8.44 -1.19 -13.82
N ARG A 52 7.85 -0.36 -14.69
CA ARG A 52 6.44 -0.48 -15.01
C ARG A 52 6.30 -1.85 -15.65
N GLU A 53 5.74 -2.80 -14.90
CA GLU A 53 5.28 -4.05 -15.50
C GLU A 53 4.25 -3.70 -16.57
N ALA A 54 4.18 -4.53 -17.61
CA ALA A 54 3.18 -4.32 -18.65
C ALA A 54 1.78 -4.33 -18.03
N PRO A 55 0.85 -3.49 -18.51
CA PRO A 55 -0.54 -3.54 -18.05
C PRO A 55 -1.10 -4.96 -18.25
N PRO A 56 -2.06 -5.40 -17.42
CA PRO A 56 -2.70 -6.70 -17.60
C PRO A 56 -3.37 -6.77 -18.98
N VAL A 57 -3.22 -7.91 -19.65
CA VAL A 57 -3.84 -8.18 -20.95
C VAL A 57 -5.16 -8.91 -20.70
N ILE A 58 -6.25 -8.47 -21.34
CA ILE A 58 -7.52 -9.18 -21.33
C ILE A 58 -7.37 -10.45 -22.17
N ILE A 59 -7.52 -11.62 -21.53
CA ILE A 59 -7.42 -12.92 -22.19
C ILE A 59 -8.84 -13.42 -22.48
N PRO A 60 -9.14 -13.90 -23.71
CA PRO A 60 -10.44 -14.50 -23.99
C PRO A 60 -10.66 -15.74 -23.12
N PRO A 61 -11.91 -16.02 -22.68
CA PRO A 61 -12.20 -17.21 -21.89
C PRO A 61 -11.77 -18.47 -22.64
N ARG A 62 -11.12 -19.39 -21.92
CA ARG A 62 -10.67 -20.69 -22.43
C ARG A 62 -11.19 -21.80 -21.53
N GLY A 63 -11.37 -22.98 -22.08
CA GLY A 63 -11.79 -24.17 -21.32
C GLY A 63 -13.31 -24.21 -21.07
N ILE A 64 -13.69 -24.86 -19.97
CA ILE A 64 -15.09 -25.10 -19.60
C ILE A 64 -15.57 -23.92 -18.73
N PRO A 65 -16.76 -23.34 -18.99
CA PRO A 65 -17.31 -22.28 -18.15
C PRO A 65 -17.55 -22.80 -16.74
N ILE A 66 -17.01 -22.09 -15.74
CA ILE A 66 -17.27 -22.38 -14.34
C ILE A 66 -18.61 -21.74 -13.98
N PRO A 67 -19.63 -22.51 -13.54
CA PRO A 67 -20.92 -21.96 -13.18
C PRO A 67 -20.80 -21.05 -11.95
N ALA A 68 -21.43 -19.88 -12.01
CA ALA A 68 -21.54 -19.00 -10.86
C ALA A 68 -22.61 -19.55 -9.90
N VAL A 69 -22.16 -20.13 -8.79
CA VAL A 69 -23.02 -20.63 -7.70
C VAL A 69 -23.04 -19.65 -6.52
N PRO A 70 -24.15 -19.58 -5.76
CA PRO A 70 -24.24 -18.72 -4.59
C PRO A 70 -23.21 -19.10 -3.51
N ARG A 71 -22.80 -18.13 -2.70
CA ARG A 71 -21.77 -18.33 -1.65
C ARG A 71 -22.09 -19.46 -0.68
N SER A 72 -23.38 -19.66 -0.37
CA SER A 72 -23.85 -20.74 0.50
C SER A 72 -23.68 -22.14 -0.11
N GLU A 73 -23.68 -22.25 -1.44
CA GLU A 73 -23.51 -23.50 -2.14
C GLU A 73 -22.02 -23.82 -2.33
N LEU A 74 -21.20 -22.81 -2.65
CA LEU A 74 -19.73 -22.94 -2.63
C LEU A 74 -19.22 -23.48 -1.29
N HIS A 75 -19.70 -22.90 -0.18
CA HIS A 75 -19.28 -23.33 1.15
C HIS A 75 -19.59 -24.80 1.44
N LYS A 76 -20.71 -25.32 0.93
CA LYS A 76 -21.06 -26.74 1.08
C LYS A 76 -20.13 -27.64 0.28
N MET A 77 -19.77 -27.22 -0.93
CA MET A 77 -18.81 -27.95 -1.78
C MET A 77 -17.42 -27.98 -1.13
N GLU A 78 -16.96 -26.84 -0.60
CA GLU A 78 -15.68 -26.72 0.12
C GLU A 78 -15.66 -27.63 1.37
N GLU A 79 -16.72 -27.62 2.18
CA GLU A 79 -16.83 -28.46 3.38
C GLU A 79 -16.84 -29.96 3.04
N GLN A 80 -17.54 -30.33 1.96
CA GLN A 80 -17.56 -31.71 1.48
C GLN A 80 -16.18 -32.16 1.00
N GLU A 81 -15.48 -31.35 0.22
CA GLU A 81 -14.12 -31.65 -0.25
C GLU A 81 -13.15 -31.82 0.93
N ASP A 82 -13.24 -30.94 1.94
CA ASP A 82 -12.43 -31.02 3.16
C ASP A 82 -12.70 -32.33 3.93
N VAL A 83 -13.97 -32.73 4.08
CA VAL A 83 -14.33 -34.00 4.72
C VAL A 83 -13.81 -35.21 3.94
N GLU A 84 -13.92 -35.19 2.62
CA GLU A 84 -13.44 -36.27 1.75
C GLU A 84 -11.92 -36.41 1.79
N ARG A 85 -11.21 -35.27 1.75
CA ARG A 85 -9.75 -35.21 1.69
C ARG A 85 -9.08 -35.42 3.05
N HIS A 86 -9.68 -34.89 4.12
CA HIS A 86 -9.07 -34.82 5.45
C HIS A 86 -9.81 -35.62 6.53
N GLY A 87 -11.01 -36.15 6.25
CA GLY A 87 -11.81 -36.90 7.23
C GLY A 87 -11.17 -38.21 7.72
N ARG A 88 -10.21 -38.79 6.99
CA ARG A 88 -9.44 -39.97 7.44
C ARG A 88 -8.26 -39.62 8.35
N SER A 89 -7.77 -38.38 8.37
CA SER A 89 -6.61 -38.01 9.20
C SER A 89 -6.99 -37.62 10.64
N ALA A 90 -8.28 -37.54 10.97
CA ALA A 90 -8.78 -37.10 12.28
C ALA A 90 -9.26 -38.25 13.20
N ARG A 91 -9.09 -39.52 12.82
CA ARG A 91 -9.51 -40.70 13.61
C ARG A 91 -8.34 -41.53 14.20
N ARG A 92 -7.23 -40.89 14.56
CA ARG A 92 -6.11 -41.55 15.26
C ARG A 92 -5.74 -40.83 16.54
#